data_AF-A0A1K2FTQ9-F1
#
_entry.id   AF-A0A1K2FTQ9-F1
#
_cell.length_a   1.000
_cell.length_b   1.000
_cell.length_c   1.000
_cell.angle_alpha   90.00
_cell.angle_beta   90.00
_cell.angle_gamma   90.00
#
_symmetry.space_group_name_H-M   'P 1'
#
loop_
_entity.id
_entity.type
_entity.pdbx_description
1 polymer ?
#
loop_
_entity_poly.entity_id
_entity_poly.type
_entity_poly.pdbx_seq_one_letter_code
_entity_poly.pdbx_strand_id
1 'polypeptide(L)' 'MQAPPVRATALPSLTDALRAVESLLMSGGQRTARRNAWNSVLEDRRRARDRVEAQRFLERSADRR' A
#
# COMPACT_ATOMS: atom_id res chain seq x y z
N MET A 1 -39.27 -1.75 42.85
CA MET A 1 -38.70 -2.11 41.53
C MET A 1 -37.45 -1.28 41.32
N GLN A 2 -36.27 -1.88 41.21
CA GLN A 2 -35.03 -1.17 40.86
C GLN A 2 -34.93 -1.03 39.34
N ALA A 3 -34.61 0.18 38.85
CA ALA A 3 -34.41 0.44 37.43
C ALA A 3 -33.05 -0.11 36.96
N PRO A 4 -32.95 -0.69 35.75
CA PRO A 4 -31.69 -1.19 35.22
C PRO A 4 -30.70 -0.03 34.99
N PRO A 5 -29.39 -0.26 35.19
CA PRO A 5 -28.39 0.79 35.03
C PRO A 5 -28.30 1.23 33.56
N VAL A 6 -28.52 2.52 33.32
CA VAL A 6 -28.37 3.15 32.00
C VAL A 6 -26.88 3.42 31.78
N ARG A 7 -26.30 2.84 30.72
CA ARG A 7 -24.93 3.16 30.30
C ARG A 7 -24.95 4.40 29.42
N ALA A 8 -24.30 5.46 29.86
CA ALA A 8 -24.03 6.63 29.04
C ALA A 8 -22.81 6.37 28.15
N THR A 9 -22.98 6.40 26.83
CA THR A 9 -21.87 6.48 25.87
C THR A 9 -21.50 7.95 25.69
N ALA A 10 -20.28 8.33 26.04
CA ALA A 10 -19.79 9.67 25.79
C ALA A 10 -19.83 9.97 24.27
N LEU A 11 -20.42 11.11 23.89
CA LEU A 11 -20.36 11.56 22.52
C LEU A 11 -18.89 11.91 22.18
N PRO A 12 -18.36 11.48 21.03
CA PRO A 12 -17.01 11.80 20.63
C PRO A 12 -16.84 13.32 20.58
N SER A 13 -15.68 13.80 21.04
CA SER A 13 -15.35 15.21 20.89
C SER A 13 -15.24 15.57 19.40
N LEU A 14 -15.36 16.85 19.07
CA LEU A 14 -15.14 17.33 17.71
C LEU A 14 -13.79 16.85 17.16
N THR A 15 -12.75 16.82 18.00
CA THR A 15 -11.42 16.33 17.64
C THR A 15 -11.43 14.85 17.26
N ASP A 16 -12.15 14.00 18.01
CA ASP A 16 -12.25 12.57 17.71
C ASP A 16 -13.02 12.33 16.42
N ALA A 17 -14.10 13.10 16.19
CA ALA A 17 -14.87 13.05 14.95
C ALA A 17 -14.00 13.44 13.74
N LEU A 18 -13.22 14.51 13.85
CA LEU A 18 -12.32 14.96 12.79
C LEU A 18 -11.22 13.92 12.50
N ARG A 19 -10.65 13.29 13.54
CA ARG A 19 -9.63 12.24 13.39
C ARG A 19 -10.19 10.96 12.75
N ALA A 20 -11.44 10.62 13.03
CA ALA A 20 -12.12 9.50 12.38
C ALA A 20 -12.36 9.77 10.89
N VAL A 21 -12.80 10.99 10.55
CA VAL A 21 -12.96 11.41 9.15
C VAL A 21 -11.61 11.44 8.43
N GLU A 22 -10.56 11.97 9.06
CA GLU A 22 -9.20 11.94 8.53
C GLU A 22 -8.74 10.50 8.25
N SER A 23 -8.92 9.58 9.21
CA SER A 23 -8.57 8.17 9.02
C SER A 23 -9.35 7.54 7.87
N LEU A 24 -10.65 7.83 7.75
CA LEU A 24 -11.50 7.32 6.67
C LEU A 24 -11.01 7.83 5.31
N LEU A 25 -10.80 9.14 5.18
CA LEU A 25 -10.33 9.78 3.94
C LEU A 25 -8.91 9.32 3.56
N MET A 26 -8.00 9.22 4.53
CA MET A 26 -6.60 8.84 4.31
C MET A 26 -6.41 7.33 4.08
N SER A 27 -7.35 6.48 4.51
CA SER A 27 -7.24 5.02 4.38
C SER A 27 -7.13 4.54 2.92
N GLY A 28 -7.84 5.22 2.00
CA GLY A 28 -7.79 4.92 0.56
C GLY A 28 -6.41 5.23 -0.05
N GLY A 29 -5.79 6.32 0.39
CA GLY A 29 -4.44 6.72 -0.02
C GLY A 29 -3.38 5.70 0.40
N GLN A 30 -3.45 5.21 1.64
CA GLN A 30 -2.50 4.21 2.17
C GLN A 30 -2.59 2.87 1.42
N ARG A 31 -3.81 2.40 1.12
CA ARG A 31 -4.01 1.17 0.34
C ARG A 31 -3.43 1.31 -1.08
N THR A 32 -3.67 2.45 -1.72
CA THR A 32 -3.13 2.77 -3.04
C THR A 32 -1.60 2.85 -3.02
N ALA A 33 -1.02 3.52 -2.02
CA ALA A 33 0.42 3.62 -1.84
C ALA A 33 1.08 2.24 -1.69
N ARG A 34 0.51 1.35 -0.88
CA ARG A 34 0.98 -0.05 -0.73
C ARG A 34 0.93 -0.81 -2.05
N ARG A 35 -0.16 -0.66 -2.82
CA ARG A 35 -0.30 -1.31 -4.14
C ARG A 35 0.72 -0.77 -5.14
N ASN A 36 0.92 0.54 -5.16
CA ASN A 36 1.88 1.19 -6.05
C ASN A 36 3.32 0.78 -5.71
N ALA A 37 3.67 0.73 -4.43
CA ALA A 37 4.98 0.27 -3.97
C ALA A 37 5.23 -1.18 -4.39
N TRP A 38 4.25 -2.07 -4.17
CA TRP A 38 4.35 -3.47 -4.58
C TRP A 38 4.51 -3.62 -6.10
N ASN A 39 3.68 -2.92 -6.88
CA ASN A 39 3.77 -2.94 -8.34
C ASN A 39 5.13 -2.45 -8.83
N SER A 40 5.68 -1.41 -8.21
CA SER A 40 7.01 -0.88 -8.56
C SER A 40 8.11 -1.91 -8.30
N VAL A 41 8.05 -2.64 -7.19
CA VAL A 41 9.01 -3.73 -6.89
C VAL A 41 8.90 -4.87 -7.89
N LEU A 42 7.68 -5.29 -8.26
CA LEU A 42 7.49 -6.33 -9.27
C LEU A 42 8.03 -5.91 -10.64
N GLU A 43 7.75 -4.68 -11.03
CA GLU A 43 8.23 -4.07 -12.26
C GLU A 43 9.76 -4.00 -12.30
N ASP A 44 10.42 -3.55 -11.23
CA ASP A 44 11.88 -3.48 -11.16
C ASP A 44 12.53 -4.85 -11.22
N ARG A 45 11.92 -5.86 -10.59
CA ARG A 45 12.36 -7.25 -10.71
C ARG A 45 12.26 -7.75 -12.15
N ARG A 46 11.20 -7.39 -12.88
CA ARG A 46 11.09 -7.73 -14.31
C ARG A 46 12.19 -7.06 -15.11
N ARG A 47 12.35 -5.73 -14.98
CA ARG A 47 13.41 -4.97 -15.66
C ARG A 47 14.81 -5.49 -15.37
N ALA A 48 15.07 -5.95 -14.14
CA ALA A 48 16.35 -6.54 -13.79
C ALA A 48 16.60 -7.86 -14.54
N ARG A 49 15.59 -8.72 -14.67
CA ARG A 49 15.69 -9.95 -15.48
C ARG A 49 15.88 -9.63 -16.95
N ASP A 50 15.07 -8.72 -17.48
CA ASP A 50 15.15 -8.31 -18.89
C ASP A 50 16.56 -7.79 -19.24
N ARG A 51 17.17 -7.00 -18.35
CA ARG A 51 18.57 -6.53 -18.49
C ARG A 51 19.58 -7.67 -18.51
N VAL A 52 19.43 -8.65 -17.63
CA VAL A 52 20.31 -9.84 -17.58
C VAL A 52 20.16 -10.70 -18.83
N GLU A 53 18.92 -10.92 -19.29
CA GLU A 53 18.65 -11.70 -20.50
C GLU A 53 19.19 -11.02 -21.76
N ALA A 54 19.00 -9.70 -21.86
CA ALA A 54 19.57 -8.89 -22.94
C ALA A 54 21.11 -8.96 -22.93
N GLN A 55 21.75 -8.79 -21.77
CA GLN A 55 23.21 -8.91 -21.65
C GLN A 55 23.69 -10.28 -22.12
N ARG A 56 23.07 -11.37 -21.64
CA ARG A 56 23.42 -12.74 -22.06
C ARG A 56 23.25 -12.96 -23.56
N PHE A 57 22.25 -12.34 -24.18
CA PHE A 57 22.06 -12.42 -25.62
C PHE A 57 23.22 -11.72 -26.36
N LEU A 58 23.59 -10.51 -25.94
CA LEU A 58 24.68 -9.76 -26.53
C LEU A 58 26.03 -10.50 -26.40
N GLU A 59 26.32 -11.07 -25.22
CA GLU A 59 27.52 -11.89 -24.99
C GLU A 59 27.57 -13.08 -25.96
N ARG A 60 26.47 -13.85 -26.07
CA ARG A 60 26.40 -14.98 -27.02
C ARG A 60 26.53 -14.55 -28.48
N SER A 61 26.00 -13.39 -28.85
CA SER A 61 26.13 -12.85 -30.20
C SER A 61 27.57 -12.40 -30.50
N ALA A 62 28.28 -11.89 -29.50
CA ALA A 62 29.70 -11.53 -29.62
C ALA A 62 30.58 -12.78 -29.76
N ASP A 63 30.34 -13.83 -28.97
CA ASP A 63 31.09 -15.10 -29.04
C ASP A 63 30.93 -15.85 -30.37
N ARG A 64 29.85 -15.58 -31.11
CA ARG A 64 29.55 -16.21 -32.41
C ARG A 64 30.18 -15.45 -33.60
N ARG A 65 30.81 -14.31 -33.37
CA ARG A 65 31.34 -13.42 -34.42
C ARG A 65 32.86 -13.51 -34.53
#